data_AF-A0A0G0UYL8-F1
#
_entry.id   AF-A0A0G0UYL8-F1
#
_cell.length_a   1.000
_cell.length_b   1.000
_cell.length_c   1.000
_cell.angle_alpha   90.00
_cell.angle_beta   90.00
_cell.angle_gamma   90.00
#
_symmetry.space_group_name_H-M   'P 1'
#
loop_
_entity.id
_entity.type
_entity.pdbx_description
1 polymer ?
#
loop_
_entity_poly.entity_id
_entity_poly.type
_entity_poly.pdbx_seq_one_letter_code
_entity_poly.pdbx_strand_id
1 'polypeptide(L)'
;MRLLRPTTWPEIFAKWREREASNSGWVECATKIKGWPDWESWRRFTADQINATKRTWQFYQFDNPMEEVPNMLLGPYSSWQDGLVNKNDTTFEELLEIPEQYDRFSKHLGVLSIMKALLFKTELIGLIRKDNNKLVCIEGHHRATAISLAKKNGNKIGFFEISISISLAEINLDECMLFDEMLKRGTAIN
;
A
#
# COMPACT_ATOMS: atom_id res chain seq x y z
N MET A 1 -0.08 -16.74 -3.11
CA MET A 1 -1.07 -15.93 -3.83
C MET A 1 -1.52 -16.68 -5.07
N ARG A 2 -2.80 -16.56 -5.44
CA ARG A 2 -3.37 -17.14 -6.66
C ARG A 2 -3.79 -16.06 -7.65
N LEU A 3 -3.44 -16.25 -8.92
CA LEU A 3 -3.92 -15.39 -10.00
C LEU A 3 -5.42 -15.61 -10.20
N LEU A 4 -6.19 -14.53 -10.22
CA LEU A 4 -7.63 -14.58 -10.51
C LEU A 4 -7.92 -14.23 -11.97
N ARG A 5 -7.34 -13.13 -12.46
CA ARG A 5 -7.55 -12.64 -13.83
C ARG A 5 -6.57 -11.52 -14.20
N PRO A 6 -6.39 -11.24 -15.51
CA PRO A 6 -5.88 -9.95 -15.96
C PRO A 6 -6.76 -8.78 -15.51
N THR A 7 -6.17 -7.60 -15.37
CA THR A 7 -6.88 -6.35 -15.07
C THR A 7 -6.18 -5.19 -15.77
N THR A 8 -6.77 -4.00 -15.76
CA THR A 8 -6.16 -2.80 -16.35
C THR A 8 -6.02 -1.68 -15.33
N TRP A 9 -5.10 -0.74 -15.57
CA TRP A 9 -4.96 0.43 -14.71
C TRP A 9 -6.25 1.26 -14.58
N PRO A 10 -7.04 1.52 -15.65
CA PRO A 10 -8.33 2.18 -15.52
C PRO A 10 -9.30 1.46 -14.57
N GLU A 11 -9.38 0.13 -14.62
CA GLU A 11 -10.22 -0.65 -13.69
C GLU A 11 -9.74 -0.51 -12.24
N ILE A 12 -8.43 -0.61 -12.01
CA ILE A 12 -7.81 -0.45 -10.69
C ILE A 12 -8.11 0.95 -10.13
N PHE A 13 -7.87 1.98 -10.94
CA PHE A 13 -8.06 3.37 -10.54
C PHE A 13 -9.54 3.70 -10.27
N ALA A 14 -10.47 3.17 -11.07
CA ALA A 14 -11.90 3.35 -10.84
C ALA A 14 -12.34 2.78 -9.48
N LYS A 15 -11.90 1.57 -9.13
CA LYS A 15 -12.17 0.99 -7.81
C LYS A 15 -11.49 1.75 -6.68
N TRP A 16 -10.27 2.25 -6.89
CA TRP A 16 -9.58 3.08 -5.90
C TRP A 16 -10.37 4.37 -5.63
N ARG A 17 -10.84 5.02 -6.70
CA ARG A 17 -11.71 6.21 -6.63
C ARG A 17 -12.99 5.93 -5.87
N GLU A 18 -13.68 4.83 -6.16
CA GLU A 18 -14.91 4.45 -5.47
C GLU A 18 -14.73 4.36 -3.94
N ARG A 19 -13.57 3.88 -3.48
CA ARG A 19 -13.27 3.73 -2.05
C ARG A 19 -12.86 5.02 -1.36
N GLU A 20 -12.15 5.92 -2.05
CA GLU A 20 -11.50 7.06 -1.39
C GLU A 20 -12.05 8.43 -1.79
N ALA A 21 -12.49 8.63 -3.04
CA ALA A 21 -12.71 9.97 -3.57
C ALA A 21 -13.89 10.71 -2.92
N SER A 22 -14.84 9.99 -2.33
CA SER A 22 -15.96 10.55 -1.54
C SER A 22 -15.67 10.65 -0.05
N ASN A 23 -14.55 10.10 0.43
CA ASN A 23 -14.17 10.14 1.84
C ASN A 23 -13.56 11.51 2.16
N SER A 24 -14.19 12.25 3.07
CA SER A 24 -13.77 13.60 3.45
C SER A 24 -12.32 13.68 3.94
N GLY A 25 -11.84 12.66 4.67
CA GLY A 25 -10.46 12.62 5.15
C GLY A 25 -9.43 12.51 4.02
N TRP A 26 -9.72 11.74 2.96
CA TRP A 26 -8.84 11.64 1.80
C TRP A 26 -8.89 12.88 0.92
N VAL A 27 -10.07 13.51 0.78
CA VAL A 27 -10.22 14.79 0.07
C VAL A 27 -9.48 15.91 0.81
N GLU A 28 -9.60 15.98 2.13
CA GLU A 28 -8.87 16.94 2.96
C GLU A 28 -7.35 16.68 2.91
N CYS A 29 -6.92 15.42 2.92
CA CYS A 29 -5.52 15.08 2.75
C CYS A 29 -4.98 15.58 1.40
N ALA A 30 -5.71 15.35 0.31
CA ALA A 30 -5.32 15.82 -1.02
C ALA A 30 -5.18 17.34 -1.06
N THR A 31 -6.19 18.05 -0.56
CA THR A 31 -6.33 19.51 -0.73
C THR A 31 -5.53 20.32 0.27
N LYS A 32 -5.62 20.00 1.56
CA LYS A 32 -5.02 20.81 2.63
C LYS A 32 -3.62 20.36 3.03
N ILE A 33 -3.35 19.05 2.96
CA ILE A 33 -2.06 18.49 3.41
C ILE A 33 -1.09 18.34 2.24
N LYS A 34 -1.58 17.86 1.09
CA LYS A 34 -0.74 17.58 -0.09
C LYS A 34 -0.74 18.71 -1.11
N GLY A 35 -1.65 19.68 -1.01
CA GLY A 35 -1.71 20.87 -1.86
C GLY A 35 -2.31 20.64 -3.25
N TRP A 36 -2.94 19.50 -3.52
CA TRP A 36 -3.57 19.20 -4.81
C TRP A 36 -4.96 19.84 -4.92
N PRO A 37 -5.44 20.18 -6.13
CA PRO A 37 -6.79 20.71 -6.30
C PRO A 37 -7.88 19.72 -5.89
N ASP A 38 -7.62 18.41 -6.03
CA ASP A 38 -8.55 17.34 -5.66
C ASP A 38 -7.81 16.00 -5.45
N TRP A 39 -8.56 15.02 -4.95
CA TRP A 39 -8.06 13.65 -4.73
C TRP A 39 -7.57 12.99 -6.02
N GLU A 40 -8.26 13.20 -7.13
CA GLU A 40 -7.98 12.51 -8.38
C GLU A 40 -6.63 12.96 -8.96
N SER A 41 -6.37 14.26 -8.96
CA SER A 41 -5.11 14.88 -9.37
C SER A 41 -3.93 14.35 -8.55
N TRP A 42 -4.10 14.25 -7.23
CA TRP A 42 -3.09 13.67 -6.35
C TRP A 42 -2.81 12.20 -6.65
N ARG A 43 -3.84 11.36 -6.77
CA ARG A 43 -3.66 9.93 -7.01
C ARG A 43 -3.14 9.63 -8.41
N ARG A 44 -3.55 10.40 -9.43
CA ARG A 44 -2.99 10.31 -10.79
C ARG A 44 -1.51 10.62 -10.79
N PHE A 45 -1.10 11.72 -10.17
CA PHE A 45 0.32 12.04 -10.02
C PHE A 45 1.09 10.93 -9.32
N THR A 46 0.55 10.39 -8.24
CA THR A 46 1.18 9.27 -7.50
C THR A 46 1.35 8.04 -8.40
N ALA A 47 0.35 7.72 -9.21
CA ALA A 47 0.40 6.60 -10.14
C ALA A 47 1.35 6.82 -11.34
N ASP A 48 1.47 8.06 -11.81
CA ASP A 48 2.37 8.42 -12.91
C ASP A 48 3.84 8.25 -12.52
N GLN A 49 4.18 8.46 -11.23
CA GLN A 49 5.54 8.22 -10.72
C GLN A 49 6.00 6.76 -10.88
N ILE A 50 5.05 5.82 -10.91
CA ILE A 50 5.31 4.41 -11.19
C ILE A 50 4.84 4.01 -12.59
N ASN A 51 4.65 4.96 -13.51
CA ASN A 51 4.23 4.70 -14.90
C ASN A 51 3.05 3.70 -14.98
N ALA A 52 2.05 3.83 -14.10
CA ALA A 52 1.04 2.80 -13.88
C ALA A 52 0.21 2.46 -15.13
N THR A 53 -0.04 3.46 -15.99
CA THR A 53 -0.78 3.31 -17.25
C THR A 53 -0.05 2.49 -18.31
N LYS A 54 1.27 2.35 -18.20
CA LYS A 54 2.12 1.61 -19.16
C LYS A 54 2.37 0.16 -18.74
N ARG A 55 1.82 -0.25 -17.60
CA ARG A 55 2.10 -1.57 -17.00
C ARG A 55 1.03 -2.59 -17.39
N THR A 56 1.46 -3.85 -17.46
CA THR A 56 0.55 -4.99 -17.53
C THR A 56 0.16 -5.39 -16.12
N TRP A 57 -1.13 -5.32 -15.83
CA TRP A 57 -1.66 -5.59 -14.50
C TRP A 57 -2.37 -6.93 -14.43
N GLN A 58 -2.24 -7.58 -13.28
CA GLN A 58 -2.86 -8.85 -12.96
C GLN A 58 -3.49 -8.76 -11.56
N PHE A 59 -4.64 -9.37 -11.38
CA PHE A 59 -5.39 -9.35 -10.12
C PHE A 59 -5.24 -10.70 -9.39
N TYR A 60 -4.74 -10.64 -8.16
CA TYR A 60 -4.44 -11.80 -7.33
C TYR A 60 -5.27 -11.80 -6.05
N GLN A 61 -5.42 -12.99 -5.48
CA GLN A 61 -5.88 -13.17 -4.12
C GLN A 61 -4.75 -13.74 -3.26
N PHE A 62 -4.63 -13.25 -2.03
CA PHE A 62 -3.72 -13.82 -1.03
C PHE A 62 -4.29 -15.15 -0.53
N ASP A 63 -3.41 -16.14 -0.41
CA ASP A 63 -3.76 -17.46 0.13
C ASP A 63 -3.62 -17.48 1.66
N ASN A 64 -2.62 -16.77 2.17
CA ASN A 64 -2.38 -16.57 3.59
C ASN A 64 -2.02 -15.10 3.86
N PRO A 65 -3.02 -14.21 3.94
CA PRO A 65 -2.79 -12.77 4.13
C PRO A 65 -1.98 -12.43 5.39
N MET A 66 -2.09 -13.23 6.46
CA MET A 66 -1.34 -13.02 7.71
C MET A 66 0.17 -13.26 7.54
N GLU A 67 0.58 -14.01 6.52
CA GLU A 67 2.00 -14.25 6.24
C GLU A 67 2.48 -13.43 5.05
N GLU A 68 1.67 -13.34 4.00
CA GLU A 68 2.08 -12.72 2.75
C GLU A 68 2.12 -11.18 2.82
N VAL A 69 1.14 -10.55 3.49
CA VAL A 69 1.07 -9.09 3.58
C VAL A 69 2.18 -8.50 4.45
N PRO A 70 2.50 -9.05 5.63
CA PRO A 70 3.60 -8.53 6.44
C PRO A 70 4.97 -8.59 5.77
N ASN A 71 5.16 -9.56 4.86
CA ASN A 71 6.37 -9.73 4.06
C ASN A 71 6.48 -8.77 2.86
N MET A 72 5.46 -7.94 2.60
CA MET A 72 5.54 -6.90 1.59
C MET A 72 6.46 -5.78 2.04
N LEU A 73 7.23 -5.22 1.11
CA LEU A 73 8.01 -4.00 1.28
C LEU A 73 7.08 -2.79 1.41
N LEU A 74 7.50 -1.82 2.22
CA LEU A 74 6.86 -0.52 2.29
C LEU A 74 6.98 0.20 0.95
N GLY A 75 5.88 0.79 0.49
CA GLY A 75 5.92 1.70 -0.66
C GLY A 75 6.81 2.92 -0.45
N PRO A 76 7.26 3.57 -1.54
CA PRO A 76 8.22 4.68 -1.55
C PRO A 76 7.59 6.01 -1.08
N TYR A 77 7.09 6.04 0.15
CA TYR A 77 6.44 7.21 0.74
C TYR A 77 7.17 7.66 1.99
N SER A 78 7.62 8.91 1.99
CA SER A 78 8.40 9.48 3.09
C SER A 78 7.70 9.34 4.45
N SER A 79 6.39 9.55 4.52
CA SER A 79 5.62 9.43 5.77
C SER A 79 5.59 8.02 6.37
N TRP A 80 5.81 6.99 5.55
CA TRP A 80 5.83 5.57 5.95
C TRP A 80 7.24 5.06 6.20
N GLN A 81 8.24 5.71 5.62
CA GLN A 81 9.65 5.33 5.74
C GLN A 81 10.47 6.33 6.58
N ASP A 82 9.80 7.22 7.28
CA ASP A 82 10.43 8.19 8.16
C ASP A 82 11.10 7.49 9.34
N GLY A 83 12.34 7.86 9.63
CA GLY A 83 13.18 7.21 10.65
C GLY A 83 13.72 5.82 10.26
N LEU A 84 13.47 5.31 9.06
CA LEU A 84 14.05 4.04 8.61
C LEU A 84 15.45 4.23 8.02
N VAL A 85 16.35 3.32 8.39
CA VAL A 85 17.70 3.22 7.78
C VAL A 85 17.62 2.57 6.40
N ASN A 86 16.94 1.41 6.31
CA ASN A 86 16.83 0.61 5.08
C ASN A 86 15.60 1.00 4.25
N LYS A 87 15.59 2.25 3.76
CA LYS A 87 14.50 2.75 2.90
C LYS A 87 14.33 1.88 1.65
N ASN A 88 13.09 1.73 1.19
CA ASN A 88 12.63 0.89 0.08
C ASN A 88 12.86 -0.62 0.22
N ASP A 89 13.55 -1.08 1.27
CA ASP A 89 13.84 -2.50 1.53
C ASP A 89 13.27 -3.02 2.86
N THR A 90 12.69 -2.15 3.69
CA THR A 90 11.98 -2.56 4.92
C THR A 90 10.58 -3.11 4.61
N THR A 91 10.24 -4.24 5.20
CA THR A 91 8.90 -4.85 5.20
C THR A 91 7.98 -4.28 6.27
N PHE A 92 6.68 -4.57 6.20
CA PHE A 92 5.75 -4.21 7.29
C PHE A 92 6.03 -4.98 8.59
N GLU A 93 6.51 -6.22 8.50
CA GLU A 93 6.93 -7.01 9.66
C GLU A 93 8.14 -6.36 10.34
N GLU A 94 9.21 -6.06 9.59
CA GLU A 94 10.41 -5.40 10.10
C GLU A 94 10.13 -3.99 10.64
N LEU A 95 9.24 -3.23 9.99
CA LEU A 95 8.79 -1.92 10.47
C LEU A 95 8.27 -2.01 11.90
N LEU A 96 7.50 -3.07 12.22
CA LEU A 96 6.89 -3.24 13.54
C LEU A 96 7.84 -3.90 14.56
N GLU A 97 9.02 -4.34 14.16
CA GLU A 97 10.09 -4.72 15.10
C GLU A 97 10.80 -3.49 15.69
N ILE A 98 10.67 -2.32 15.06
CA ILE A 98 11.22 -1.06 15.58
C ILE A 98 10.30 -0.55 16.71
N PRO A 99 10.78 -0.43 17.96
CA PRO A 99 9.93 -0.09 19.12
C PRO A 99 9.13 1.20 18.95
N GLU A 100 9.74 2.25 18.39
CA GLU A 100 9.11 3.55 18.19
C GLU A 100 7.98 3.48 17.16
N GLN A 101 8.16 2.68 16.09
CA GLN A 101 7.15 2.49 15.05
C GLN A 101 6.03 1.59 15.57
N TYR A 102 6.36 0.54 16.32
CA TYR A 102 5.36 -0.29 16.98
C TYR A 102 4.47 0.53 17.93
N ASP A 103 5.05 1.37 18.79
CA ASP A 103 4.29 2.24 19.71
C ASP A 103 3.39 3.20 18.93
N ARG A 104 3.92 3.84 17.88
CA ARG A 104 3.18 4.74 17.00
C ARG A 104 1.96 4.04 16.39
N PHE A 105 2.15 2.88 15.74
CA PHE A 105 1.07 2.20 15.03
C PHE A 105 0.08 1.50 15.96
N SER A 106 0.53 1.07 17.15
CA SER A 106 -0.34 0.52 18.20
C SER A 106 -1.35 1.53 18.76
N LYS A 107 -1.14 2.83 18.49
CA LYS A 107 -2.03 3.94 18.88
C LYS A 107 -2.68 4.64 17.69
N HIS A 108 -2.31 4.28 16.46
CA HIS A 108 -2.74 4.99 15.26
C HIS A 108 -4.20 4.66 14.94
N LEU A 109 -5.11 5.64 15.15
CA LEU A 109 -6.55 5.44 15.04
C LEU A 109 -6.99 4.82 13.71
N GLY A 110 -6.40 5.24 12.58
CA GLY A 110 -6.72 4.67 11.27
C GLY A 110 -6.27 3.21 11.08
N VAL A 111 -5.19 2.79 11.72
CA VAL A 111 -4.71 1.39 11.66
C VAL A 111 -5.59 0.53 12.58
N LEU A 112 -5.85 1.02 13.79
CA LEU A 112 -6.68 0.32 14.77
C LEU A 112 -8.14 0.19 14.31
N SER A 113 -8.69 1.20 13.64
CA SER A 113 -10.06 1.14 13.11
C SER A 113 -10.16 0.08 12.01
N ILE A 114 -9.20 0.05 11.08
CA ILE A 114 -9.12 -1.01 10.07
C ILE A 114 -8.97 -2.38 10.75
N MET A 115 -8.05 -2.52 11.71
CA MET A 115 -7.83 -3.80 12.40
C MET A 115 -9.11 -4.34 13.06
N LYS A 116 -9.91 -3.47 13.69
CA LYS A 116 -11.20 -3.84 14.32
C LYS A 116 -12.33 -4.10 13.31
N ALA A 117 -12.28 -3.44 12.16
CA ALA A 117 -13.34 -3.44 11.16
C ALA A 117 -12.87 -4.05 9.82
N LEU A 118 -11.92 -5.00 9.85
CA LEU A 118 -11.39 -5.73 8.68
C LEU A 118 -12.44 -6.66 8.04
N LEU A 119 -13.73 -6.31 8.15
CA LEU A 119 -14.91 -7.04 7.71
C LEU A 119 -15.33 -6.74 6.25
N PHE A 120 -14.49 -6.06 5.45
CA PHE A 120 -14.82 -5.69 4.07
C PHE A 120 -13.81 -6.22 3.04
N LYS A 121 -14.33 -6.60 1.86
CA LYS A 121 -13.50 -6.97 0.69
C LYS A 121 -12.50 -5.85 0.41
N THR A 122 -11.23 -6.21 0.38
CA THR A 122 -10.14 -5.25 0.25
C THR A 122 -9.27 -5.60 -0.94
N GLU A 123 -8.91 -4.55 -1.69
CA GLU A 123 -7.95 -4.61 -2.79
C GLU A 123 -6.77 -3.69 -2.45
N LEU A 124 -5.56 -4.26 -2.40
CA LEU A 124 -4.30 -3.54 -2.36
C LEU A 124 -3.81 -3.26 -3.80
N ILE A 125 -2.86 -2.34 -3.95
CA ILE A 125 -2.13 -2.14 -5.20
C ILE A 125 -0.65 -2.32 -4.90
N GLY A 126 0.06 -3.09 -5.71
CA GLY A 126 1.49 -3.33 -5.51
C GLY A 126 2.28 -3.52 -6.79
N LEU A 127 3.59 -3.56 -6.63
CA LEU A 127 4.55 -3.89 -7.69
C LEU A 127 5.42 -5.07 -7.26
N ILE A 128 5.80 -5.91 -8.21
CA ILE A 128 6.82 -6.95 -8.01
C ILE A 128 8.15 -6.41 -8.52
N ARG A 129 9.13 -6.23 -7.63
CA ARG A 129 10.48 -5.82 -7.99
C ARG A 129 11.26 -7.00 -8.57
N LYS A 130 11.84 -6.85 -9.77
CA LYS A 130 12.63 -7.93 -10.41
C LYS A 130 14.04 -8.11 -9.83
N ASP A 131 14.56 -7.13 -9.11
CA ASP A 131 15.89 -7.21 -8.49
C ASP A 131 15.94 -8.19 -7.30
N ASN A 132 14.86 -8.26 -6.51
CA ASN A 132 14.78 -9.09 -5.30
C ASN A 132 13.51 -9.96 -5.22
N ASN A 133 12.65 -9.92 -6.25
CA ASN A 133 11.37 -10.64 -6.32
C ASN A 133 10.40 -10.36 -5.16
N LYS A 134 10.52 -9.20 -4.50
CA LYS A 134 9.63 -8.79 -3.42
C LYS A 134 8.45 -7.97 -3.93
N LEU A 135 7.35 -8.07 -3.20
CA LEU A 135 6.15 -7.25 -3.39
C LEU A 135 6.33 -5.91 -2.67
N VAL A 136 6.12 -4.80 -3.36
CA VAL A 136 6.07 -3.46 -2.78
C VAL A 136 4.62 -3.01 -2.69
N CYS A 137 4.18 -2.57 -1.52
CA CYS A 137 2.85 -1.98 -1.32
C CYS A 137 2.82 -0.56 -1.89
N ILE A 138 2.06 -0.32 -2.96
CA ILE A 138 1.83 1.03 -3.51
C ILE A 138 0.60 1.68 -2.89
N GLU A 139 -0.47 0.92 -2.67
CA GLU A 139 -1.68 1.38 -2.00
C GLU A 139 -2.12 0.34 -0.96
N GLY A 140 -2.59 0.84 0.18
CA GLY A 140 -3.15 0.02 1.24
C GLY A 140 -2.26 -0.12 2.48
N HIS A 141 -1.27 0.76 2.66
CA HIS A 141 -0.33 0.72 3.79
C HIS A 141 -1.03 0.61 5.15
N HIS A 142 -2.06 1.42 5.42
CA HIS A 142 -2.80 1.32 6.68
C HIS A 142 -3.39 -0.08 6.92
N ARG A 143 -3.84 -0.75 5.86
CA ARG A 143 -4.39 -2.11 5.93
C ARG A 143 -3.28 -3.14 6.12
N ALA A 144 -2.19 -3.01 5.37
CA ALA A 144 -1.02 -3.86 5.49
C ALA A 144 -0.40 -3.76 6.90
N THR A 145 -0.28 -2.56 7.46
CA THR A 145 0.13 -2.33 8.84
C THR A 145 -0.86 -2.93 9.83
N ALA A 146 -2.18 -2.79 9.61
CA ALA A 146 -3.18 -3.39 10.50
C ALA A 146 -3.08 -4.93 10.56
N ILE A 147 -2.89 -5.58 9.41
CA ILE A 147 -2.71 -7.03 9.32
C ILE A 147 -1.40 -7.45 10.00
N SER A 148 -0.31 -6.72 9.73
CA SER A 148 1.00 -7.00 10.32
C SER A 148 1.01 -6.80 11.84
N LEU A 149 0.34 -5.76 12.32
CA LEU A 149 0.17 -5.48 13.75
C LEU A 149 -0.69 -6.55 14.42
N ALA A 150 -1.77 -6.99 13.76
CA ALA A 150 -2.57 -8.09 14.26
C ALA A 150 -1.75 -9.38 14.40
N LYS A 151 -0.93 -9.72 13.39
CA LYS A 151 0.00 -10.86 13.45
C LYS A 151 0.95 -10.73 14.63
N LYS A 152 1.65 -9.60 14.76
CA LYS A 152 2.61 -9.35 15.83
C LYS A 152 2.00 -9.48 17.22
N ASN A 153 0.74 -9.04 17.38
CA ASN A 153 0.01 -9.12 18.65
C ASN A 153 -0.61 -10.50 18.92
N GLY A 154 -0.43 -11.48 18.03
CA GLY A 154 -1.06 -12.79 18.13
C GLY A 154 -2.58 -12.77 17.89
N ASN A 155 -3.11 -11.67 17.35
CA ASN A 155 -4.53 -11.55 17.03
C ASN A 155 -4.83 -12.34 15.74
N LYS A 156 -5.85 -13.20 15.80
CA LYS A 156 -6.36 -13.87 14.60
C LYS A 156 -7.38 -12.97 13.91
N ILE A 157 -7.14 -12.65 12.65
CA ILE A 157 -8.17 -12.06 11.78
C ILE A 157 -8.85 -13.21 11.04
N GLY A 158 -10.18 -13.30 11.15
CA GLY A 158 -10.97 -14.31 10.46
C GLY A 158 -11.13 -13.96 8.98
N PHE A 159 -10.30 -14.53 8.10
CA PHE A 159 -10.43 -14.36 6.64
C PHE A 159 -11.41 -15.34 5.99
N PHE A 160 -12.13 -16.14 6.79
CA PHE A 160 -13.05 -17.16 6.28
C PHE A 160 -14.20 -16.57 5.45
N GLU A 161 -14.61 -15.34 5.72
CA GLU A 161 -15.68 -14.63 4.98
C GLU A 161 -15.13 -13.53 4.05
N ILE A 162 -13.80 -13.32 4.02
CA ILE A 162 -13.19 -12.10 3.47
C ILE A 162 -11.92 -12.43 2.71
N SER A 163 -11.99 -12.19 1.40
CA SER A 163 -10.82 -12.24 0.53
C SER A 163 -10.05 -10.92 0.58
N ILE A 164 -8.76 -10.99 0.90
CA ILE A 164 -7.81 -9.91 0.58
C ILE A 164 -7.24 -10.19 -0.81
N SER A 165 -7.26 -9.15 -1.64
CA SER A 165 -6.78 -9.19 -3.02
C SER A 165 -5.77 -8.08 -3.28
N ILE A 166 -4.99 -8.23 -4.35
CA ILE A 166 -4.00 -7.25 -4.78
C ILE A 166 -3.92 -7.19 -6.30
N SER A 167 -3.93 -5.97 -6.83
CA SER A 167 -3.57 -5.70 -8.22
C SER A 167 -2.07 -5.50 -8.31
N LEU A 168 -1.39 -6.31 -9.12
CA LEU A 168 0.07 -6.33 -9.27
C LEU A 168 0.49 -6.08 -10.71
N ALA A 169 1.58 -5.34 -10.83
CA ALA A 169 2.38 -5.25 -12.04
C ALA A 169 3.85 -5.50 -11.69
N GLU A 170 4.66 -5.81 -12.69
CA GLU A 170 6.10 -5.96 -12.52
C GLU A 170 6.80 -4.61 -12.73
N ILE A 171 7.94 -4.44 -12.05
CA ILE A 171 8.90 -3.38 -12.35
C ILE A 171 10.25 -4.02 -12.67
N ASN A 172 10.80 -3.66 -13.83
CA ASN A 172 12.05 -4.22 -14.32
C ASN A 172 13.25 -3.72 -13.51
N LEU A 173 14.38 -4.42 -13.62
CA LEU A 173 15.60 -4.12 -12.89
C LEU A 173 16.10 -2.68 -13.16
N ASP A 174 16.01 -2.23 -14.41
CA ASP A 174 16.40 -0.89 -14.86
C ASP A 174 15.44 0.22 -14.42
N GLU A 175 14.24 -0.14 -13.95
CA GLU A 175 13.23 0.79 -13.43
C GLU A 175 13.21 0.86 -11.89
N CYS A 176 13.93 0.00 -11.17
CA CYS A 176 13.89 -0.03 -9.69
C CYS A 176 14.29 1.32 -9.06
N MET A 177 15.09 2.14 -9.74
CA MET A 177 15.43 3.49 -9.28
C MET A 177 14.21 4.42 -9.11
N LEU A 178 13.06 4.11 -9.75
CA LEU A 178 11.81 4.85 -9.57
C LEU A 178 11.36 4.91 -8.10
N PHE A 179 11.69 3.91 -7.28
CA PHE A 179 11.34 3.94 -5.85
C PHE A 179 12.11 5.03 -5.10
N ASP A 180 13.40 5.22 -5.38
CA ASP A 180 14.20 6.28 -4.77
C ASP A 180 13.77 7.65 -5.26
N GLU A 181 13.49 7.77 -6.56
CA GLU A 181 12.97 9.00 -7.16
C GLU A 181 11.61 9.39 -6.56
N MET A 182 10.69 8.43 -6.45
CA MET A 182 9.38 8.64 -5.85
C MET A 182 9.48 8.99 -4.36
N LEU A 183 10.36 8.32 -3.62
CA LEU A 183 10.57 8.61 -2.20
C LEU A 183 11.12 10.02 -1.98
N LYS A 184 12.06 10.45 -2.83
CA LYS A 184 12.65 11.80 -2.82
C LYS A 184 11.65 12.87 -3.24
N ARG A 185 10.89 12.61 -4.30
CA ARG A 185 9.89 13.53 -4.85
C ARG A 185 8.68 13.68 -3.93
N GLY A 186 8.29 12.60 -3.28
CA GLY A 186 7.05 12.53 -2.52
C GLY A 186 5.81 12.66 -3.40
N THR A 187 4.69 12.97 -2.77
CA THR A 187 3.39 13.09 -3.45
C THR A 187 2.68 14.41 -3.20
N ALA A 188 3.35 15.40 -2.61
CA ALA A 188 2.80 16.74 -2.43
C ALA A 188 3.17 17.61 -3.64
N ILE A 189 2.35 18.61 -3.95
CA ILE A 189 2.74 19.72 -4.82
C ILE A 189 3.57 20.66 -3.95
N ASN A 190 4.89 20.47 -3.90
CA ASN A 190 5.77 21.51 -3.37
C ASN A 190 5.94 22.61 -4.42
#